data_AF-A0A4V0K7H6-F1
#
_entry.id   AF-A0A4V0K7H6-F1
#
_cell.length_a   1.000
_cell.length_b   1.000
_cell.length_c   1.000
_cell.angle_alpha   90.00
_cell.angle_beta   90.00
_cell.angle_gamma   90.00
#
_symmetry.space_group_name_H-M   'P 1'
#
loop_
_entity.id
_entity.type
_entity.pdbx_description
1 polymer ?
#
loop_
_entity_poly.entity_id
_entity_poly.type
_entity_poly.pdbx_seq_one_letter_code
_entity_poly.pdbx_strand_id
1 'polypeptide(L)'
;MNKSTHSLVTRFEYKYLFYTLSFVSINLGLCNEYIKRKKLAFQEEAPPQIYFYLTKDNFEYVDRGKYNDRIKKVCNNFNVPISYIYKGANNYFPLDYHLQYLNTIFETSKRKLKNVLENETEFDKIVDKLVDEIVIHFNEYKTKGIEKESNSTGLKKHSQLDEWEEKEDFLKNINFDHLKEFILKRKKIIERKKNEDILNSFIDELYVYSYLYLLINYKKNNFFDFIKVRRSYRHCSENTSKDIGLEIDNYLGIGHEENRKNNDSNVFDENSNYINEVSYVLSIDTINEIKKSLSKYGVVVLKDFLPKESVNKIKNELFLDRKSNENVSPFLMDKDANVFCIRPTRGRQYCILRNSKISDMFVNIQQYWLNIVYSYLPVGIYENIFNMLDKDVLLNNTELNKLDIKSKYNDKLFISELQLLNNEPLSEIQSYHVDNGINGLSIIMPLNKINEESGNFEFFLGTHFFSSLKDNLDMVTYSNSRIKKGFYNFKRFMNIYYQTGSSFIPKVQETDLIIYDSRIIHRGMSNNLWLKNSSLIYRYDYKKYPPPGQDFIDIISYTVIGKCISFFNILGRYI
;
A
#
# COMPACT_ATOMS: atom_id res chain seq x y z
N MET A 1 -41.50 8.15 0.39
CA MET A 1 -41.42 8.49 1.83
C MET A 1 -40.97 7.26 2.58
N ASN A 2 -39.68 7.16 2.91
CA ASN A 2 -39.15 6.13 3.78
C ASN A 2 -38.30 6.81 4.86
N LYS A 3 -38.53 6.35 6.09
CA LYS A 3 -38.27 7.06 7.35
C LYS A 3 -36.81 7.48 7.51
N SER A 4 -36.68 8.73 7.94
CA SER A 4 -35.49 9.45 8.37
C SER A 4 -34.77 8.78 9.56
N THR A 5 -33.85 7.86 9.31
CA THR A 5 -32.94 7.29 10.34
C THR A 5 -31.49 7.77 10.22
N HIS A 6 -31.18 8.67 9.27
CA HIS A 6 -29.88 9.35 9.16
C HIS A 6 -29.63 10.46 10.21
N SER A 7 -30.51 10.67 11.19
CA SER A 7 -30.41 11.80 12.15
C SER A 7 -29.32 11.66 13.24
N LEU A 8 -28.53 10.58 13.23
CA LEU A 8 -27.44 10.30 14.18
C LEU A 8 -26.03 10.55 13.62
N VAL A 9 -25.89 10.77 12.30
CA VAL A 9 -24.70 11.37 11.66
C VAL A 9 -24.34 12.68 12.38
N THR A 10 -25.39 13.41 12.73
CA THR A 10 -25.50 14.77 13.29
C THR A 10 -25.56 14.86 14.82
N ARG A 11 -25.02 13.91 15.59
CA ARG A 11 -24.98 14.01 17.08
C ARG A 11 -23.64 13.60 17.72
N PHE A 12 -22.65 13.19 16.93
CA PHE A 12 -21.38 12.61 17.41
C PHE A 12 -20.13 13.36 16.92
N GLU A 13 -20.23 14.07 15.81
CA GLU A 13 -19.47 15.29 15.55
C GLU A 13 -19.45 16.24 16.79
N TYR A 14 -20.51 16.20 17.61
CA TYR A 14 -20.64 16.83 18.92
C TYR A 14 -19.55 16.43 19.95
N LYS A 15 -18.71 15.44 19.64
CA LYS A 15 -17.58 14.94 20.43
C LYS A 15 -16.23 15.53 20.01
N TYR A 16 -16.04 15.95 18.74
CA TYR A 16 -14.87 16.76 18.30
C TYR A 16 -14.69 17.96 19.23
N LEU A 17 -15.82 18.56 19.55
CA LEU A 17 -15.95 19.70 20.42
C LEU A 17 -15.55 19.37 21.88
N PHE A 18 -15.87 18.18 22.40
CA PHE A 18 -15.59 17.77 23.79
C PHE A 18 -14.09 17.51 24.11
N TYR A 19 -13.21 17.41 23.11
CA TYR A 19 -11.75 17.24 23.30
C TYR A 19 -10.93 18.44 22.87
N THR A 20 -11.42 19.23 21.91
CA THR A 20 -11.09 20.66 21.89
C THR A 20 -11.44 21.31 23.26
N LEU A 21 -12.48 20.83 23.97
CA LEU A 21 -12.78 21.13 25.38
C LEU A 21 -11.77 20.55 26.41
N SER A 22 -10.72 19.81 26.00
CA SER A 22 -9.53 19.42 26.80
C SER A 22 -8.21 20.08 26.33
N PHE A 23 -8.13 20.49 25.07
CA PHE A 23 -7.09 21.30 24.40
C PHE A 23 -6.62 22.53 25.20
N VAL A 24 -7.49 23.05 26.03
CA VAL A 24 -7.30 24.34 26.70
C VAL A 24 -7.45 24.15 28.21
N SER A 25 -8.37 23.26 28.58
CA SER A 25 -8.63 22.84 29.94
C SER A 25 -7.51 21.88 30.39
N ILE A 26 -6.32 22.32 30.75
CA ILE A 26 -6.07 23.04 31.98
C ILE A 26 -4.56 22.80 32.14
N ASN A 27 -3.75 23.84 32.26
CA ASN A 27 -2.43 23.73 32.86
C ASN A 27 -1.41 22.79 32.17
N LEU A 28 -1.08 23.10 30.92
CA LEU A 28 0.35 23.19 30.58
C LEU A 28 1.13 24.09 31.55
N GLY A 29 0.47 24.94 32.34
CA GLY A 29 0.99 25.51 33.58
C GLY A 29 1.51 24.49 34.63
N LEU A 30 1.19 23.20 34.57
CA LEU A 30 1.72 22.12 35.43
C LEU A 30 2.62 21.11 34.68
N CYS A 31 2.63 21.10 33.34
CA CYS A 31 3.20 20.01 32.51
C CYS A 31 4.45 20.38 31.69
N ASN A 32 4.99 21.60 31.78
CA ASN A 32 6.20 21.95 31.03
C ASN A 32 7.39 21.02 31.38
N GLU A 33 7.54 20.74 32.69
CA GLU A 33 8.48 19.72 33.19
C GLU A 33 8.06 18.28 32.84
N TYR A 34 6.76 17.95 32.88
CA TYR A 34 6.30 16.59 32.55
C TYR A 34 6.59 16.24 31.08
N ILE A 35 6.25 17.12 30.15
CA ILE A 35 6.53 16.93 28.72
C ILE A 35 8.03 16.93 28.49
N LYS A 36 8.80 17.83 29.13
CA LYS A 36 10.27 17.83 29.07
C LYS A 36 10.86 16.50 29.54
N ARG A 37 10.44 15.99 30.70
CA ARG A 37 10.88 14.69 31.24
C ARG A 37 10.49 13.53 30.34
N LYS A 38 9.28 13.55 29.76
CA LYS A 38 8.88 12.53 28.78
C LYS A 38 9.74 12.62 27.53
N LYS A 39 9.93 13.81 26.94
CA LYS A 39 10.82 14.00 25.79
C LYS A 39 12.26 13.55 26.09
N LEU A 40 12.81 13.90 27.25
CA LEU A 40 14.13 13.46 27.71
C LEU A 40 14.21 11.93 27.84
N ALA A 41 13.20 11.29 28.43
CA ALA A 41 13.13 9.83 28.52
C ALA A 41 13.05 9.17 27.13
N PHE A 42 12.50 9.86 26.13
CA PHE A 42 12.44 9.41 24.74
C PHE A 42 13.67 9.82 23.89
N GLN A 43 14.56 10.71 24.38
CA GLN A 43 15.79 11.09 23.67
C GLN A 43 16.83 9.98 23.65
N GLU A 44 16.76 9.05 24.62
CA GLU A 44 17.61 7.85 24.65
C GLU A 44 17.12 6.76 23.68
N GLU A 45 15.92 6.89 23.12
CA GLU A 45 15.41 5.97 22.11
C GLU A 45 15.98 6.27 20.72
N ALA A 46 16.07 5.23 19.89
CA ALA A 46 16.51 5.38 18.50
C ALA A 46 15.64 6.39 17.74
N PRO A 47 16.22 7.18 16.81
CA PRO A 47 15.47 8.15 16.02
C PRO A 47 14.33 7.48 15.26
N PRO A 48 13.22 8.21 14.99
CA PRO A 48 12.09 7.63 14.27
C PRO A 48 12.54 7.17 12.89
N GLN A 49 12.35 5.87 12.60
CA GLN A 49 12.66 5.27 11.31
C GLN A 49 11.65 5.71 10.23
N ILE A 50 11.76 6.95 9.77
CA ILE A 50 10.93 7.54 8.70
C ILE A 50 11.70 7.55 7.37
N TYR A 51 13.02 7.72 7.43
CA TYR A 51 13.90 7.69 6.27
C TYR A 51 14.43 6.27 6.04
N PHE A 52 14.30 5.78 4.81
CA PHE A 52 14.85 4.51 4.36
C PHE A 52 15.94 4.77 3.32
N TYR A 53 17.17 4.45 3.69
CA TYR A 53 18.33 4.50 2.79
C TYR A 53 18.53 3.11 2.22
N LEU A 54 18.01 2.89 1.02
CA LEU A 54 17.94 1.57 0.42
C LEU A 54 19.30 1.17 -0.17
N THR A 55 19.76 -0.03 0.14
CA THR A 55 20.95 -0.65 -0.43
C THR A 55 20.55 -1.83 -1.31
N LYS A 56 21.52 -2.49 -1.94
CA LYS A 56 21.28 -3.69 -2.75
C LYS A 56 20.56 -4.81 -1.98
N ASP A 57 20.73 -4.88 -0.66
CA ASP A 57 20.13 -5.92 0.19
C ASP A 57 18.63 -5.69 0.42
N ASN A 58 18.15 -4.46 0.18
CA ASN A 58 16.73 -4.12 0.26
C ASN A 58 15.94 -4.54 -0.98
N PHE A 59 16.62 -5.04 -2.01
CA PHE A 59 16.01 -5.40 -3.28
C PHE A 59 16.08 -6.90 -3.54
N GLU A 60 15.00 -7.45 -4.11
CA GLU A 60 14.94 -8.78 -4.70
C GLU A 60 15.10 -8.65 -6.22
N TYR A 61 16.07 -9.37 -6.78
CA TYR A 61 16.18 -9.53 -8.24
C TYR A 61 15.17 -10.58 -8.70
N VAL A 62 14.29 -10.17 -9.61
CA VAL A 62 13.19 -11.03 -10.04
C VAL A 62 13.68 -12.07 -11.06
N ASP A 63 13.70 -13.33 -10.67
CA ASP A 63 13.92 -14.47 -11.58
C ASP A 63 12.62 -14.81 -12.32
N ARG A 64 12.38 -14.09 -13.42
CA ARG A 64 11.16 -14.20 -14.24
C ARG A 64 10.95 -15.63 -14.76
N GLY A 65 12.02 -16.31 -15.17
CA GLY A 65 11.97 -17.68 -15.68
C GLY A 65 11.46 -18.65 -14.62
N LYS A 66 11.99 -18.55 -13.40
CA LYS A 66 11.55 -19.39 -12.26
C LYS A 66 10.08 -19.15 -11.90
N TYR A 67 9.60 -17.90 -11.87
CA TYR A 67 8.19 -17.61 -11.61
C TYR A 67 7.28 -18.12 -12.75
N ASN A 68 7.68 -17.91 -14.02
CA ASN A 68 6.96 -18.41 -15.19
C ASN A 68 6.86 -19.93 -15.21
N ASP A 69 7.96 -20.65 -14.95
CA ASP A 69 8.00 -22.11 -14.93
C ASP A 69 7.10 -22.69 -13.83
N ARG A 70 7.09 -22.07 -12.65
CA ARG A 70 6.19 -22.45 -11.55
C ARG A 70 4.73 -22.25 -11.94
N ILE A 71 4.37 -21.10 -12.51
CA ILE A 71 3.01 -20.83 -12.98
C ILE A 71 2.61 -21.80 -14.10
N LYS A 72 3.51 -22.12 -15.03
CA LYS A 72 3.28 -23.12 -16.10
C LYS A 72 2.96 -24.48 -15.52
N LYS A 73 3.74 -24.96 -14.55
CA LYS A 73 3.48 -26.22 -13.84
C LYS A 73 2.12 -26.21 -13.14
N VAL A 74 1.80 -25.13 -12.43
CA VAL A 74 0.49 -24.94 -11.77
C VAL A 74 -0.63 -25.03 -12.81
N CYS A 75 -0.55 -24.26 -13.89
CA CYS A 75 -1.56 -24.25 -14.95
C CYS A 75 -1.78 -25.64 -15.57
N ASN A 76 -0.69 -26.34 -15.89
CA ASN A 76 -0.73 -27.70 -16.43
C ASN A 76 -1.38 -28.69 -15.45
N ASN A 77 -1.07 -28.57 -14.15
CA ASN A 77 -1.59 -29.45 -13.10
C ASN A 77 -3.11 -29.35 -12.89
N PHE A 78 -3.74 -28.23 -13.28
CA PHE A 78 -5.19 -28.02 -13.14
C PHE A 78 -5.90 -27.93 -14.48
N ASN A 79 -5.18 -28.14 -15.59
CA ASN A 79 -5.70 -27.89 -16.94
C ASN A 79 -6.28 -26.47 -17.10
N VAL A 80 -5.71 -25.50 -16.39
CA VAL A 80 -6.09 -24.08 -16.49
C VAL A 80 -5.22 -23.42 -17.55
N PRO A 81 -5.80 -22.74 -18.56
CA PRO A 81 -5.00 -22.02 -19.54
C PRO A 81 -4.14 -20.95 -18.87
N ILE A 82 -2.83 -20.98 -19.11
CA ILE A 82 -1.91 -19.96 -18.57
C ILE A 82 -2.28 -18.54 -18.99
N SER A 83 -2.96 -18.38 -20.13
CA SER A 83 -3.49 -17.11 -20.59
C SER A 83 -4.51 -16.49 -19.61
N TYR A 84 -5.23 -17.28 -18.82
CA TYR A 84 -6.13 -16.76 -17.77
C TYR A 84 -5.34 -16.17 -16.61
N ILE A 85 -4.21 -16.78 -16.28
CA ILE A 85 -3.29 -16.28 -15.26
C ILE A 85 -2.62 -14.99 -15.73
N TYR A 86 -2.08 -14.99 -16.94
CA TYR A 86 -1.48 -13.78 -17.51
C TYR A 86 -2.51 -12.65 -17.66
N LYS A 87 -3.75 -12.94 -18.04
CA LYS A 87 -4.83 -11.94 -18.02
C LYS A 87 -5.15 -11.44 -16.61
N GLY A 88 -5.07 -12.29 -15.59
CA GLY A 88 -5.24 -11.89 -14.20
C GLY A 88 -4.11 -10.96 -13.74
N ALA A 89 -2.86 -11.36 -14.00
CA ALA A 89 -1.66 -10.61 -13.64
C ALA A 89 -1.54 -9.27 -14.40
N ASN A 90 -1.91 -9.23 -15.68
CA ASN A 90 -1.89 -8.02 -16.52
C ASN A 90 -2.98 -7.00 -16.18
N ASN A 91 -3.99 -7.38 -15.38
CA ASN A 91 -5.06 -6.46 -15.00
C ASN A 91 -5.07 -6.17 -13.50
N TYR A 92 -4.54 -7.06 -12.65
CA TYR A 92 -4.66 -6.98 -11.19
C TYR A 92 -3.42 -7.54 -10.49
N PHE A 93 -2.68 -6.63 -9.89
CA PHE A 93 -1.34 -6.79 -9.32
C PHE A 93 -1.21 -7.37 -7.90
N PRO A 94 -2.25 -7.56 -7.05
CA PRO A 94 -1.98 -8.11 -5.72
C PRO A 94 -1.45 -9.54 -5.81
N LEU A 95 -1.70 -10.25 -6.93
CA LEU A 95 -1.17 -11.59 -7.15
C LEU A 95 0.36 -11.64 -7.10
N ASP A 96 1.04 -10.73 -7.81
CA ASP A 96 2.49 -10.67 -7.85
C ASP A 96 3.07 -10.39 -6.45
N TYR A 97 2.44 -9.48 -5.70
CA TYR A 97 2.78 -9.22 -4.30
C TYR A 97 2.67 -10.48 -3.43
N HIS A 98 1.55 -11.19 -3.50
CA HIS A 98 1.39 -12.41 -2.73
C HIS A 98 2.34 -13.53 -3.20
N LEU A 99 2.63 -13.62 -4.50
CA LEU A 99 3.59 -14.59 -5.03
C LEU A 99 5.01 -14.32 -4.52
N GLN A 100 5.43 -13.06 -4.53
CA GLN A 100 6.70 -12.64 -3.96
C GLN A 100 6.75 -12.99 -2.46
N TYR A 101 5.68 -12.65 -1.73
CA TYR A 101 5.53 -12.94 -0.30
C TYR A 101 5.67 -14.44 0.02
N LEU A 102 4.93 -15.28 -0.72
CA LEU A 102 5.00 -16.73 -0.60
C LEU A 102 6.38 -17.27 -0.97
N ASN A 103 7.04 -16.69 -1.98
CA ASN A 103 8.39 -17.09 -2.37
C ASN A 103 9.42 -16.85 -1.28
N THR A 104 9.41 -15.68 -0.66
CA THR A 104 10.28 -15.39 0.48
C THR A 104 10.05 -16.40 1.62
N ILE A 105 8.79 -16.67 1.96
CA ILE A 105 8.46 -17.64 3.01
C ILE A 105 8.99 -19.04 2.66
N PHE A 106 8.70 -19.55 1.46
CA PHE A 106 9.10 -20.90 1.10
C PHE A 106 10.61 -21.05 0.98
N GLU A 107 11.31 -20.09 0.37
CA GLU A 107 12.78 -20.13 0.26
C GLU A 107 13.45 -20.08 1.64
N THR A 108 12.95 -19.26 2.58
CA THR A 108 13.47 -19.24 3.96
C THR A 108 13.16 -20.52 4.74
N SER A 109 12.05 -21.21 4.43
CA SER A 109 11.67 -22.48 5.07
C SER A 109 12.45 -23.69 4.55
N LYS A 110 13.03 -23.65 3.34
CA LYS A 110 13.67 -24.82 2.68
C LYS A 110 14.67 -25.56 3.56
N ARG A 111 15.52 -24.84 4.31
CA ARG A 111 16.52 -25.45 5.18
C ARG A 111 15.88 -26.27 6.31
N LYS A 112 14.82 -25.74 6.93
CA LYS A 112 14.06 -26.42 7.99
C LYS A 112 13.33 -27.64 7.41
N LEU A 113 12.70 -27.49 6.24
CA LEU A 113 11.99 -28.57 5.56
C LEU A 113 12.92 -29.70 5.11
N LYS A 114 14.17 -29.39 4.72
CA LYS A 114 15.17 -30.41 4.39
C LYS A 114 15.47 -31.34 5.57
N ASN A 115 15.55 -30.80 6.78
CA ASN A 115 15.77 -31.59 8.00
C ASN A 115 14.62 -32.58 8.26
N VAL A 116 13.38 -32.28 7.85
CA VAL A 116 12.25 -33.20 7.98
C VAL A 116 12.46 -34.45 7.11
N LEU A 117 12.97 -34.27 5.88
CA LEU A 117 13.23 -35.37 4.94
C LEU A 117 14.40 -36.27 5.35
N GLU A 118 15.30 -35.79 6.20
CA GLU A 118 16.44 -36.57 6.71
C GLU A 118 16.04 -37.46 7.91
N ASN A 119 14.97 -37.11 8.61
CA ASN A 119 14.57 -37.74 9.87
C ASN A 119 13.34 -38.65 9.76
N GLU A 120 12.64 -38.66 8.62
CA GLU A 120 11.45 -39.48 8.41
C GLU A 120 11.48 -40.23 7.10
N THR A 121 10.94 -41.46 7.13
CA THR A 121 10.94 -42.39 5.98
C THR A 121 9.55 -42.67 5.44
N GLU A 122 8.51 -42.46 6.25
CA GLU A 122 7.12 -42.71 5.86
C GLU A 122 6.49 -41.46 5.22
N PHE A 123 6.08 -41.57 3.96
CA PHE A 123 5.61 -40.42 3.16
C PHE A 123 4.48 -39.63 3.83
N ASP A 124 3.49 -40.30 4.43
CA ASP A 124 2.36 -39.60 5.05
C ASP A 124 2.82 -38.80 6.28
N LYS A 125 3.76 -39.32 7.07
CA LYS A 125 4.39 -38.60 8.18
C LYS A 125 5.31 -37.47 7.70
N ILE A 126 5.99 -37.65 6.57
CA ILE A 126 6.80 -36.61 5.93
C ILE A 126 5.90 -35.44 5.55
N VAL A 127 4.80 -35.68 4.83
CA VAL A 127 3.84 -34.62 4.44
C VAL A 127 3.29 -33.91 5.66
N ASP A 128 2.87 -34.67 6.68
CA ASP A 128 2.34 -34.10 7.92
C ASP A 128 3.34 -33.15 8.57
N LYS A 129 4.59 -33.59 8.78
CA LYS A 129 5.62 -32.77 9.39
C LYS A 129 6.04 -31.58 8.52
N LEU A 130 6.05 -31.73 7.19
CA LEU A 130 6.35 -30.63 6.27
C LEU A 130 5.26 -29.55 6.34
N VAL A 131 3.97 -29.95 6.40
CA VAL A 131 2.86 -29.01 6.59
C VAL A 131 2.95 -28.35 7.95
N ASP A 132 3.19 -29.10 9.03
CA ASP A 132 3.31 -28.55 10.38
C ASP A 132 4.47 -27.54 10.47
N GLU A 133 5.63 -27.84 9.88
CA GLU A 133 6.78 -26.94 9.85
C GLU A 133 6.49 -25.67 9.04
N ILE A 134 5.76 -25.78 7.93
CA ILE A 134 5.26 -24.63 7.17
C ILE A 134 4.30 -23.79 8.03
N VAL A 135 3.33 -24.40 8.70
CA VAL A 135 2.38 -23.70 9.57
C VAL A 135 3.12 -22.97 10.70
N ILE A 136 4.09 -23.62 11.33
CA ILE A 136 4.95 -23.02 12.36
C ILE A 136 5.69 -21.83 11.77
N HIS A 137 6.35 -21.99 10.61
CA HIS A 137 7.12 -20.91 9.99
C HIS A 137 6.24 -19.74 9.54
N PHE A 138 5.01 -19.99 9.06
CA PHE A 138 4.04 -18.94 8.75
C PHE A 138 3.64 -18.16 10.01
N ASN A 139 3.39 -18.86 11.12
CA ASN A 139 3.08 -18.23 12.40
C ASN A 139 4.29 -17.47 12.98
N GLU A 140 5.51 -17.99 12.83
CA GLU A 140 6.76 -17.32 13.24
C GLU A 140 7.04 -16.06 12.41
N TYR A 141 6.80 -16.12 11.10
CA TYR A 141 6.96 -14.97 10.21
C TYR A 141 6.00 -13.84 10.62
N LYS A 142 4.80 -14.20 11.09
CA LYS A 142 3.82 -13.27 11.69
C LYS A 142 4.30 -12.69 13.03
N THR A 143 4.88 -13.50 13.92
CA THR A 143 5.30 -13.06 15.27
C THR A 143 6.62 -12.28 15.28
N LYS A 144 7.55 -12.52 14.35
CA LYS A 144 8.77 -11.69 14.20
C LYS A 144 8.49 -10.21 13.91
N GLY A 145 7.33 -9.89 13.32
CA GLY A 145 6.86 -8.51 13.18
C GLY A 145 6.45 -7.85 14.52
N ILE A 146 6.02 -8.67 15.48
CA ILE A 146 5.40 -8.29 16.76
C ILE A 146 6.42 -8.29 17.92
N GLU A 147 7.37 -9.24 17.96
CA GLU A 147 8.25 -9.41 19.14
C GLU A 147 9.28 -8.28 19.36
N LYS A 148 9.55 -7.43 18.37
CA LYS A 148 10.30 -6.17 18.60
C LYS A 148 9.50 -5.12 19.41
N GLU A 149 8.19 -5.29 19.62
CA GLU A 149 7.35 -4.37 20.40
C GLU A 149 7.30 -4.70 21.90
N SER A 150 7.64 -5.92 22.30
CA SER A 150 7.48 -6.35 23.70
C SER A 150 8.66 -6.04 24.62
N ASN A 151 9.77 -5.52 24.10
CA ASN A 151 10.92 -5.12 24.94
C ASN A 151 10.79 -3.71 25.53
N SER A 152 9.77 -2.93 25.16
CA SER A 152 9.38 -1.74 25.94
C SER A 152 8.37 -2.15 27.01
N THR A 153 8.89 -2.44 28.20
CA THR A 153 8.21 -2.47 29.51
C THR A 153 6.67 -2.57 29.54
N GLY A 154 6.20 -3.80 29.75
CA GLY A 154 5.07 -4.09 30.64
C GLY A 154 3.67 -3.71 30.15
N LEU A 155 3.14 -4.41 29.15
CA LEU A 155 1.68 -4.57 28.96
C LEU A 155 1.39 -5.80 28.08
N LYS A 156 1.66 -7.01 28.62
CA LYS A 156 1.11 -8.25 28.06
C LYS A 156 -0.35 -8.37 28.46
N LYS A 157 -1.27 -7.97 27.58
CA LYS A 157 -2.64 -8.49 27.50
C LYS A 157 -3.10 -8.42 26.05
N HIS A 158 -3.23 -9.59 25.40
CA HIS A 158 -3.98 -9.74 24.16
C HIS A 158 -5.34 -9.05 24.33
N SER A 159 -5.55 -7.95 23.61
CA SER A 159 -6.78 -7.20 23.65
C SER A 159 -7.60 -7.49 22.39
N GLN A 160 -8.93 -7.46 22.50
CA GLN A 160 -9.87 -7.47 21.37
C GLN A 160 -9.59 -6.38 20.31
N LEU A 161 -8.71 -5.42 20.59
CA LEU A 161 -8.31 -4.34 19.70
C LEU A 161 -7.12 -4.72 18.80
N ASP A 162 -6.24 -5.64 19.23
CA ASP A 162 -5.17 -6.19 18.40
C ASP A 162 -5.76 -7.04 17.26
N GLU A 163 -6.91 -7.68 17.49
CA GLU A 163 -7.68 -8.42 16.47
C GLU A 163 -8.17 -7.56 15.30
N TRP A 164 -8.27 -6.23 15.46
CA TRP A 164 -8.72 -5.33 14.40
C TRP A 164 -7.61 -4.95 13.41
N GLU A 165 -6.35 -4.89 13.86
CA GLU A 165 -5.19 -4.75 12.97
C GLU A 165 -4.79 -6.09 12.32
N GLU A 166 -5.17 -7.22 12.94
CA GLU A 166 -4.89 -8.57 12.44
C GLU A 166 -5.76 -9.06 11.26
N LYS A 167 -6.81 -8.33 10.87
CA LYS A 167 -7.81 -8.82 9.90
C LYS A 167 -7.34 -8.86 8.44
N GLU A 168 -6.15 -8.36 8.15
CA GLU A 168 -5.73 -7.97 6.80
C GLU A 168 -4.62 -8.84 6.19
N ASP A 169 -4.30 -9.99 6.78
CA ASP A 169 -3.35 -10.94 6.20
C ASP A 169 -4.08 -12.09 5.48
N PHE A 170 -3.86 -12.22 4.17
CA PHE A 170 -4.43 -13.31 3.36
C PHE A 170 -4.03 -14.69 3.89
N LEU A 171 -2.85 -14.79 4.51
CA LEU A 171 -2.35 -16.03 5.10
C LEU A 171 -3.22 -16.54 6.25
N LYS A 172 -3.82 -15.64 7.04
CA LYS A 172 -4.68 -16.02 8.18
C LYS A 172 -5.93 -16.79 7.75
N ASN A 173 -6.35 -16.61 6.50
CA ASN A 173 -7.56 -17.21 5.97
C ASN A 173 -7.30 -18.45 5.10
N ILE A 174 -6.02 -18.85 4.96
CA ILE A 174 -5.63 -20.11 4.33
C ILE A 174 -5.99 -21.27 5.28
N ASN A 175 -6.68 -22.28 4.75
CA ASN A 175 -7.03 -23.48 5.50
C ASN A 175 -5.90 -24.51 5.42
N PHE A 176 -5.12 -24.64 6.49
CA PHE A 176 -3.97 -25.57 6.53
C PHE A 176 -4.39 -27.04 6.67
N ASP A 177 -5.50 -27.35 7.33
CA ASP A 177 -6.04 -28.72 7.40
C ASP A 177 -6.44 -29.21 6.00
N HIS A 178 -7.07 -28.33 5.22
CA HIS A 178 -7.42 -28.64 3.85
C HIS A 178 -6.20 -28.70 2.93
N LEU A 179 -5.16 -27.88 3.17
CA LEU A 179 -3.89 -27.99 2.44
C LEU A 179 -3.27 -29.39 2.63
N LYS A 180 -3.28 -29.91 3.86
CA LYS A 180 -2.80 -31.25 4.16
C LYS A 180 -3.58 -32.32 3.39
N GLU A 181 -4.91 -32.28 3.45
CA GLU A 181 -5.76 -33.19 2.67
C GLU A 181 -5.51 -33.07 1.16
N PHE A 182 -5.35 -31.85 0.66
CA PHE A 182 -5.08 -31.54 -0.74
C PHE A 182 -3.76 -32.19 -1.20
N ILE A 183 -2.68 -32.06 -0.42
CA ILE A 183 -1.38 -32.66 -0.74
C ILE A 183 -1.46 -34.20 -0.66
N LEU A 184 -2.12 -34.76 0.37
CA LEU A 184 -2.27 -36.22 0.53
C LEU A 184 -3.08 -36.85 -0.60
N LYS A 185 -4.18 -36.22 -1.05
CA LYS A 185 -4.94 -36.67 -2.23
C LYS A 185 -4.08 -36.67 -3.50
N ARG A 186 -3.06 -35.81 -3.56
CA ARG A 186 -2.11 -35.67 -4.67
C ARG A 186 -0.77 -36.38 -4.44
N LYS A 187 -0.67 -37.21 -3.39
CA LYS A 187 0.52 -38.00 -3.00
C LYS A 187 1.22 -38.70 -4.17
N LYS A 188 0.47 -39.30 -5.09
CA LYS A 188 1.01 -40.01 -6.28
C LYS A 188 1.93 -39.14 -7.17
N ILE A 189 1.77 -37.81 -7.15
CA ILE A 189 2.58 -36.86 -7.93
C ILE A 189 3.96 -36.64 -7.27
N ILE A 190 4.02 -36.71 -5.94
CA ILE A 190 5.22 -36.40 -5.14
C ILE A 190 6.01 -37.68 -4.82
N GLU A 191 5.32 -38.78 -4.49
CA GLU A 191 5.89 -40.04 -4.00
C GLU A 191 6.85 -40.73 -4.99
N ARG A 192 6.77 -40.41 -6.29
CA ARG A 192 7.61 -41.02 -7.34
C ARG A 192 8.98 -40.35 -7.55
N LYS A 193 9.34 -39.39 -6.70
CA LYS A 193 10.48 -38.49 -6.92
C LYS A 193 11.59 -38.69 -5.87
N LYS A 194 12.83 -38.32 -6.19
CA LYS A 194 13.97 -38.37 -5.23
C LYS A 194 13.80 -37.30 -4.12
N ASN A 195 14.52 -37.40 -3.01
CA ASN A 195 14.36 -36.49 -1.84
C ASN A 195 14.38 -34.99 -2.18
N GLU A 196 15.32 -34.50 -2.99
CA GLU A 196 15.34 -33.08 -3.42
C GLU A 196 14.15 -32.72 -4.34
N ASP A 197 13.72 -33.68 -5.15
CA ASP A 197 12.56 -33.53 -6.02
C ASP A 197 11.23 -33.59 -5.23
N ILE A 198 11.19 -34.28 -4.08
CA ILE A 198 10.06 -34.29 -3.13
C ILE A 198 9.87 -32.89 -2.54
N LEU A 199 10.93 -32.26 -2.02
CA LEU A 199 10.84 -30.91 -1.45
C LEU A 199 10.37 -29.88 -2.47
N ASN A 200 10.98 -29.89 -3.67
CA ASN A 200 10.59 -28.98 -4.74
C ASN A 200 9.14 -29.20 -5.19
N SER A 201 8.69 -30.46 -5.22
CA SER A 201 7.30 -30.79 -5.57
C SER A 201 6.32 -30.37 -4.48
N PHE A 202 6.68 -30.54 -3.21
CA PHE A 202 5.89 -30.06 -2.08
C PHE A 202 5.71 -28.53 -2.14
N ILE A 203 6.80 -27.79 -2.40
CA ILE A 203 6.74 -26.33 -2.59
C ILE A 203 5.88 -25.96 -3.80
N ASP A 204 6.03 -26.66 -4.93
CA ASP A 204 5.21 -26.44 -6.12
C ASP A 204 3.70 -26.64 -5.79
N GLU A 205 3.33 -27.64 -4.98
CA GLU A 205 1.95 -27.91 -4.54
C GLU A 205 1.43 -26.87 -3.52
N LEU A 206 2.29 -26.33 -2.64
CA LEU A 206 1.94 -25.20 -1.77
C LEU A 206 1.62 -23.93 -2.55
N TYR A 207 2.43 -23.64 -3.57
CA TYR A 207 2.17 -22.53 -4.48
C TYR A 207 0.83 -22.70 -5.18
N VAL A 208 0.62 -23.86 -5.80
CA VAL A 208 -0.63 -24.28 -6.42
C VAL A 208 -1.83 -23.96 -5.51
N TYR A 209 -1.78 -24.42 -4.26
CA TYR A 209 -2.88 -24.30 -3.32
C TYR A 209 -3.18 -22.84 -2.96
N SER A 210 -2.11 -22.11 -2.60
CA SER A 210 -2.20 -20.70 -2.23
C SER A 210 -2.67 -19.84 -3.41
N TYR A 211 -2.26 -20.21 -4.62
CA TYR A 211 -2.63 -19.54 -5.85
C TYR A 211 -4.11 -19.72 -6.20
N LEU A 212 -4.61 -20.95 -6.13
CA LEU A 212 -6.03 -21.26 -6.30
C LEU A 212 -6.88 -20.48 -5.29
N TYR A 213 -6.42 -20.46 -4.04
CA TYR A 213 -7.04 -19.70 -2.96
C TYR A 213 -7.18 -18.20 -3.28
N LEU A 214 -6.09 -17.58 -3.77
CA LEU A 214 -6.07 -16.17 -4.14
C LEU A 214 -7.00 -15.89 -5.34
N LEU A 215 -6.93 -16.69 -6.40
CA LEU A 215 -7.74 -16.49 -7.60
C LEU A 215 -9.24 -16.51 -7.32
N ILE A 216 -9.70 -17.46 -6.50
CA ILE A 216 -11.12 -17.59 -6.17
C ILE A 216 -11.56 -16.41 -5.29
N ASN A 217 -10.74 -16.02 -4.30
CA ASN A 217 -11.00 -14.81 -3.53
C ASN A 217 -11.06 -13.57 -4.42
N TYR A 218 -10.21 -13.48 -5.44
CA TYR A 218 -10.23 -12.36 -6.36
C TYR A 218 -11.44 -12.33 -7.27
N LYS A 219 -11.88 -13.49 -7.78
CA LYS A 219 -13.14 -13.62 -8.52
C LYS A 219 -14.32 -13.22 -7.63
N LYS A 220 -14.35 -13.71 -6.40
CA LYS A 220 -15.39 -13.36 -5.40
C LYS A 220 -15.44 -11.88 -5.10
N ASN A 221 -14.29 -11.23 -4.99
CA ASN A 221 -14.17 -9.82 -4.65
C ASN A 221 -14.37 -8.89 -5.87
N ASN A 222 -14.75 -9.44 -7.03
CA ASN A 222 -14.86 -8.75 -8.31
C ASN A 222 -13.59 -7.97 -8.68
N PHE A 223 -12.42 -8.53 -8.36
CA PHE A 223 -11.17 -7.97 -8.86
C PHE A 223 -10.99 -8.28 -10.34
N PHE A 224 -11.49 -9.40 -10.84
CA PHE A 224 -11.39 -9.75 -12.26
C PHE A 224 -12.64 -9.33 -13.06
N ASP A 225 -12.68 -8.11 -13.59
CA ASP A 225 -13.53 -7.85 -14.76
C ASP A 225 -12.87 -8.52 -15.98
N PHE A 226 -13.25 -9.76 -16.28
CA PHE A 226 -12.74 -10.55 -17.42
C PHE A 226 -13.01 -9.90 -18.79
N ILE A 227 -13.86 -8.89 -18.84
CA ILE A 227 -14.24 -8.20 -20.07
C ILE A 227 -13.34 -6.98 -20.21
N LYS A 228 -12.29 -7.15 -21.00
CA LYS A 228 -11.56 -6.04 -21.62
C LYS A 228 -12.56 -5.28 -22.49
N VAL A 229 -13.33 -4.37 -21.92
CA VAL A 229 -13.95 -3.32 -22.74
C VAL A 229 -12.76 -2.48 -23.17
N ARG A 230 -12.26 -2.70 -24.40
CA ARG A 230 -11.45 -1.71 -25.09
C ARG A 230 -12.19 -0.39 -24.88
N ARG A 231 -11.61 0.54 -24.10
CA ARG A 231 -12.23 1.83 -23.83
C ARG A 231 -12.50 2.49 -25.17
N SER A 232 -13.74 2.42 -25.64
CA SER A 232 -14.15 3.03 -26.89
C SER A 232 -14.47 4.50 -26.73
N TYR A 233 -14.52 5.03 -25.49
CA TYR A 233 -14.85 6.44 -25.26
C TYR A 233 -14.06 7.04 -24.09
N ARG A 234 -13.27 8.09 -24.41
CA ARG A 234 -12.65 9.03 -23.45
C ARG A 234 -13.69 10.06 -22.98
N HIS A 235 -14.78 9.61 -22.36
CA HIS A 235 -15.75 10.52 -21.74
C HIS A 235 -15.62 10.45 -20.23
N CYS A 236 -15.48 11.61 -19.60
CA CYS A 236 -15.29 11.84 -18.16
C CYS A 236 -16.45 11.38 -17.25
N SER A 237 -17.37 10.54 -17.72
CA SER A 237 -18.58 10.14 -17.00
C SER A 237 -18.37 8.83 -16.25
N GLU A 238 -18.37 8.94 -14.92
CA GLU A 238 -18.80 7.99 -13.87
C GLU A 238 -18.16 6.58 -13.79
N ASN A 239 -17.56 6.05 -14.85
CA ASN A 239 -16.88 4.74 -14.88
C ASN A 239 -15.39 4.83 -15.28
N THR A 240 -14.80 6.02 -15.26
CA THR A 240 -13.43 6.30 -15.74
C THR A 240 -12.40 6.46 -14.62
N SER A 241 -12.41 5.60 -13.62
CA SER A 241 -11.22 5.40 -12.79
C SER A 241 -10.12 4.81 -13.67
N LYS A 242 -8.90 5.38 -13.68
CA LYS A 242 -7.74 4.57 -14.06
C LYS A 242 -7.58 3.54 -12.95
N ASP A 243 -8.11 2.34 -13.18
CA ASP A 243 -7.84 1.24 -12.26
C ASP A 243 -6.32 1.04 -12.24
N ILE A 244 -5.77 0.79 -11.05
CA ILE A 244 -4.34 0.54 -10.91
C ILE A 244 -4.01 -0.66 -11.81
N GLY A 245 -3.06 -0.49 -12.73
CA GLY A 245 -2.53 -1.60 -13.51
C GLY A 245 -3.23 -1.93 -14.84
N LEU A 246 -4.29 -1.23 -15.28
CA LEU A 246 -4.88 -1.50 -16.62
C LEU A 246 -3.92 -1.24 -17.80
N GLU A 247 -2.84 -0.50 -17.55
CA GLU A 247 -1.87 -0.03 -18.54
C GLU A 247 -0.41 -0.23 -18.07
N ILE A 248 -0.19 -0.86 -16.90
CA ILE A 248 1.16 -1.12 -16.36
C ILE A 248 1.49 -2.59 -16.65
N ASP A 249 2.66 -2.85 -17.23
CA ASP A 249 3.21 -4.21 -17.22
C ASP A 249 3.40 -4.70 -15.77
N ASN A 250 3.21 -6.00 -15.55
CA ASN A 250 3.45 -6.71 -14.29
C ASN A 250 4.83 -6.32 -13.66
N TYR A 251 4.91 -6.02 -12.35
CA TYR A 251 6.18 -5.59 -11.72
C TYR A 251 7.22 -6.70 -11.54
N LEU A 252 6.76 -7.95 -11.53
CA LEU A 252 7.61 -9.13 -11.63
C LEU A 252 7.91 -9.53 -13.10
N GLY A 253 7.36 -8.84 -14.10
CA GLY A 253 7.46 -9.18 -15.53
C GLY A 253 6.94 -10.57 -15.94
N ILE A 254 5.99 -11.17 -15.19
CA ILE A 254 5.47 -12.52 -15.48
C ILE A 254 4.68 -12.51 -16.80
N GLY A 255 4.93 -13.51 -17.66
CA GLY A 255 4.23 -13.69 -18.93
C GLY A 255 4.82 -12.95 -20.14
N HIS A 256 5.93 -12.24 -19.99
CA HIS A 256 6.60 -11.53 -21.10
C HIS A 256 7.48 -12.42 -22.01
N GLU A 257 7.72 -13.69 -21.66
CA GLU A 257 8.76 -14.51 -22.31
C GLU A 257 8.35 -15.23 -23.61
N GLU A 258 7.06 -15.25 -24.01
CA GLU A 258 6.67 -16.01 -25.20
C GLU A 258 6.85 -15.27 -26.53
N ASN A 259 7.15 -13.97 -26.53
CA ASN A 259 7.36 -13.20 -27.77
C ASN A 259 8.84 -12.89 -28.10
N ARG A 260 9.80 -13.23 -27.22
CA ARG A 260 11.22 -12.88 -27.45
C ARG A 260 12.06 -13.95 -28.15
N LYS A 261 11.56 -15.16 -28.36
CA LYS A 261 12.35 -16.25 -28.96
C LYS A 261 12.39 -16.28 -30.49
N ASN A 262 11.71 -15.36 -31.20
CA ASN A 262 11.66 -15.39 -32.67
C ASN A 262 12.02 -14.10 -33.39
N ASN A 263 12.58 -13.09 -32.73
CA ASN A 263 13.25 -12.01 -33.44
C ASN A 263 14.61 -11.73 -32.79
N ASP A 264 15.64 -12.19 -33.49
CA ASP A 264 16.96 -11.60 -33.44
C ASP A 264 16.87 -10.06 -33.51
N SER A 265 17.85 -9.43 -32.88
CA SER A 265 18.16 -7.99 -32.83
C SER A 265 17.57 -7.21 -31.65
N ASN A 266 18.50 -6.47 -31.04
CA ASN A 266 18.31 -5.40 -30.07
C ASN A 266 17.28 -4.38 -30.56
N VAL A 267 15.99 -4.64 -30.31
CA VAL A 267 14.95 -3.62 -30.41
C VAL A 267 14.36 -3.46 -29.01
N PHE A 268 15.19 -2.94 -28.10
CA PHE A 268 14.66 -1.91 -27.21
C PHE A 268 14.23 -0.79 -28.15
N ASP A 269 12.93 -0.59 -28.26
CA ASP A 269 12.38 0.53 -29.00
C ASP A 269 12.82 1.80 -28.25
N GLU A 270 13.99 2.34 -28.60
CA GLU A 270 14.56 3.59 -28.04
C GLU A 270 13.58 4.77 -28.15
N ASN A 271 12.56 4.63 -29.02
CA ASN A 271 11.48 5.58 -29.25
C ASN A 271 10.19 5.31 -28.46
N SER A 272 10.16 4.31 -27.57
CA SER A 272 8.98 4.13 -26.72
C SER A 272 8.93 5.22 -25.63
N ASN A 273 7.86 6.00 -25.66
CA ASN A 273 7.58 7.09 -24.71
C ASN A 273 7.32 6.60 -23.26
N TYR A 274 7.47 5.30 -22.99
CA TYR A 274 7.20 4.66 -21.71
C TYR A 274 8.46 4.56 -20.84
N ILE A 275 8.28 4.48 -19.53
CA ILE A 275 9.38 4.27 -18.58
C ILE A 275 9.77 2.79 -18.59
N ASN A 276 11.09 2.53 -18.57
CA ASN A 276 11.67 1.19 -18.65
C ASN A 276 11.10 0.25 -17.55
N GLU A 277 10.93 -1.03 -17.89
CA GLU A 277 10.55 -2.07 -16.92
C GLU A 277 11.58 -2.16 -15.79
N VAL A 278 11.11 -2.34 -14.55
CA VAL A 278 12.01 -2.48 -13.39
C VAL A 278 12.68 -3.87 -13.40
N SER A 279 13.98 -3.91 -13.10
CA SER A 279 14.78 -5.15 -12.99
C SER A 279 14.84 -5.73 -11.57
N TYR A 280 14.37 -4.96 -10.58
CA TYR A 280 14.40 -5.30 -9.17
C TYR A 280 13.15 -4.78 -8.45
N VAL A 281 12.80 -5.41 -7.35
CA VAL A 281 11.63 -5.03 -6.53
C VAL A 281 12.06 -4.94 -5.08
N LEU A 282 11.33 -4.21 -4.23
CA LEU A 282 11.64 -4.21 -2.79
C LEU A 282 11.46 -5.62 -2.22
N SER A 283 12.40 -6.06 -1.37
CA SER A 283 12.28 -7.31 -0.64
C SER A 283 11.12 -7.25 0.36
N ILE A 284 10.50 -8.39 0.65
CA ILE A 284 9.36 -8.48 1.57
C ILE A 284 9.71 -7.97 2.97
N ASP A 285 10.93 -8.24 3.45
CA ASP A 285 11.39 -7.73 4.74
C ASP A 285 11.44 -6.20 4.75
N THR A 286 11.95 -5.59 3.67
CA THR A 286 11.95 -4.12 3.51
C THR A 286 10.53 -3.56 3.43
N ILE A 287 9.63 -4.21 2.68
CA ILE A 287 8.22 -3.82 2.59
C ILE A 287 7.55 -3.86 3.97
N ASN A 288 7.82 -4.90 4.76
CA ASN A 288 7.27 -5.03 6.11
C ASN A 288 7.79 -3.92 7.05
N GLU A 289 9.07 -3.54 6.95
CA GLU A 289 9.61 -2.40 7.70
C GLU A 289 8.96 -1.08 7.27
N ILE A 290 8.80 -0.86 5.96
CA ILE A 290 8.10 0.32 5.41
C ILE A 290 6.65 0.36 5.90
N LYS A 291 5.91 -0.75 5.80
CA LYS A 291 4.54 -0.87 6.30
C LYS A 291 4.47 -0.56 7.78
N LYS A 292 5.39 -1.10 8.60
CA LYS A 292 5.45 -0.82 10.03
C LYS A 292 5.66 0.66 10.31
N SER A 293 6.56 1.31 9.57
CA SER A 293 6.81 2.73 9.70
C SER A 293 5.61 3.58 9.27
N LEU A 294 4.99 3.28 8.12
CA LEU A 294 3.75 3.92 7.66
C LEU A 294 2.61 3.75 8.67
N SER A 295 2.40 2.55 9.21
CA SER A 295 1.36 2.30 10.22
C SER A 295 1.62 3.06 11.51
N LYS A 296 2.89 3.22 11.91
CA LYS A 296 3.25 3.96 13.13
C LYS A 296 3.18 5.47 12.93
N TYR A 297 3.86 6.02 11.93
CA TYR A 297 4.08 7.46 11.79
C TYR A 297 3.16 8.13 10.75
N GLY A 298 2.60 7.35 9.82
CA GLY A 298 1.74 7.86 8.74
C GLY A 298 2.50 8.39 7.52
N VAL A 299 3.84 8.40 7.55
CA VAL A 299 4.69 8.86 6.44
C VAL A 299 6.03 8.12 6.45
N VAL A 300 6.58 7.88 5.26
CA VAL A 300 7.93 7.37 5.04
C VAL A 300 8.57 8.11 3.87
N VAL A 301 9.90 8.15 3.87
CA VAL A 301 10.71 8.74 2.80
C VAL A 301 11.71 7.70 2.33
N LEU A 302 11.60 7.28 1.08
CA LEU A 302 12.58 6.40 0.43
C LEU A 302 13.64 7.28 -0.24
N LYS A 303 14.89 7.12 0.17
CA LYS A 303 16.01 7.92 -0.31
C LYS A 303 16.67 7.23 -1.50
N ASP A 304 16.96 8.02 -2.55
CA ASP A 304 17.62 7.56 -3.77
C ASP A 304 16.97 6.31 -4.40
N PHE A 305 15.65 6.31 -4.42
CA PHE A 305 14.85 5.16 -4.82
C PHE A 305 14.60 5.08 -6.32
N LEU A 306 14.35 6.23 -6.96
CA LEU A 306 14.00 6.28 -8.37
C LEU A 306 15.25 6.47 -9.25
N PRO A 307 15.34 5.79 -10.41
CA PRO A 307 16.42 6.05 -11.35
C PRO A 307 16.38 7.47 -11.86
N LYS A 308 17.54 8.13 -11.83
CA LYS A 308 17.70 9.52 -12.30
C LYS A 308 17.26 9.71 -13.76
N GLU A 309 17.49 8.72 -14.61
CA GLU A 309 17.06 8.74 -16.01
C GLU A 309 15.53 8.82 -16.15
N SER A 310 14.79 8.00 -15.38
CA SER A 310 13.33 8.03 -15.35
C SER A 310 12.80 9.38 -14.86
N VAL A 311 13.42 9.95 -13.82
CA VAL A 311 13.06 11.29 -13.30
C VAL A 311 13.29 12.37 -14.35
N ASN A 312 14.44 12.35 -15.03
CA ASN A 312 14.75 13.30 -16.11
C ASN A 312 13.77 13.16 -17.29
N LYS A 313 13.38 11.93 -17.67
CA LYS A 313 12.37 11.72 -18.72
C LYS A 313 11.03 12.35 -18.32
N ILE A 314 10.61 12.16 -17.06
CA ILE A 314 9.38 12.78 -16.54
C ILE A 314 9.47 14.31 -16.56
N LYS A 315 10.59 14.90 -16.13
CA LYS A 315 10.79 16.36 -16.14
C LYS A 315 10.71 16.94 -17.55
N ASN A 316 11.33 16.30 -18.53
CA ASN A 316 11.26 16.71 -19.93
C ASN A 316 9.81 16.70 -20.45
N GLU A 317 9.09 15.60 -20.19
CA GLU A 317 7.72 15.41 -20.67
C GLU A 317 6.68 16.31 -20.01
N LEU A 318 6.99 16.79 -18.80
CA LEU A 318 6.22 17.78 -18.05
C LEU A 318 6.69 19.23 -18.30
N PHE A 319 7.63 19.43 -19.23
CA PHE A 319 8.19 20.74 -19.59
C PHE A 319 8.92 21.46 -18.44
N LEU A 320 9.46 20.72 -17.48
CA LEU A 320 10.15 21.25 -16.29
C LEU A 320 11.65 21.48 -16.50
N ASP A 321 12.24 20.91 -17.55
CA ASP A 321 13.65 21.10 -17.89
C ASP A 321 13.92 22.38 -18.71
N ARG A 322 12.88 23.15 -19.01
CA ARG A 322 13.01 24.42 -19.72
C ARG A 322 13.71 25.44 -18.81
N LYS A 323 14.79 26.05 -19.32
CA LYS A 323 15.58 27.07 -18.59
C LYS A 323 14.78 28.31 -18.21
N SER A 324 13.60 28.50 -18.80
CA SER A 324 12.68 29.55 -18.42
C SER A 324 11.76 29.06 -17.29
N ASN A 325 11.64 29.85 -16.21
CA ASN A 325 10.65 29.67 -15.14
C ASN A 325 9.21 29.96 -15.64
N GLU A 326 8.89 29.53 -16.85
CA GLU A 326 7.58 29.73 -17.45
C GLU A 326 6.53 28.87 -16.77
N ASN A 327 5.32 29.40 -16.73
CA ASN A 327 4.15 28.65 -16.30
C ASN A 327 3.95 27.45 -17.25
N VAL A 328 4.08 26.24 -16.74
CA VAL A 328 4.00 25.00 -17.54
C VAL A 328 2.58 24.62 -17.94
N SER A 329 1.56 25.17 -17.28
CA SER A 329 0.17 24.75 -17.46
C SER A 329 -0.38 24.97 -18.87
N PRO A 330 -0.15 26.12 -19.54
CA PRO A 330 -0.58 26.29 -20.93
C PRO A 330 0.00 25.23 -21.85
N PHE A 331 1.27 24.86 -21.68
CA PHE A 331 1.91 23.81 -22.49
C PHE A 331 1.31 22.43 -22.25
N LEU A 332 0.96 22.10 -20.99
CA LEU A 332 0.31 20.83 -20.67
C LEU A 332 -1.12 20.77 -21.23
N MET A 333 -1.87 21.87 -21.12
CA MET A 333 -3.24 21.98 -21.65
C MET A 333 -3.28 21.97 -23.18
N ASP A 334 -2.26 22.53 -23.84
CA ASP A 334 -2.11 22.50 -25.30
C ASP A 334 -1.73 21.09 -25.79
N LYS A 335 -0.84 20.40 -25.06
CA LYS A 335 -0.45 19.00 -25.36
C LYS A 335 -1.62 18.02 -25.20
N ASP A 336 -2.49 18.22 -24.22
CA ASP A 336 -3.67 17.39 -24.01
C ASP A 336 -4.84 18.16 -23.37
N ALA A 337 -5.96 18.25 -24.10
CA ALA A 337 -7.18 18.92 -23.68
C ALA A 337 -7.86 18.30 -22.44
N ASN A 338 -7.46 17.09 -22.02
CA ASN A 338 -7.96 16.47 -20.78
C ASN A 338 -7.19 16.92 -19.53
N VAL A 339 -6.10 17.68 -19.69
CA VAL A 339 -5.40 18.27 -18.55
C VAL A 339 -6.18 19.47 -18.05
N PHE A 340 -6.48 19.46 -16.75
CA PHE A 340 -7.16 20.56 -16.08
C PHE A 340 -6.24 21.18 -15.03
N CYS A 341 -6.00 22.49 -15.11
CA CYS A 341 -5.14 23.19 -14.16
C CYS A 341 -5.94 24.21 -13.33
N ILE A 342 -5.70 24.23 -12.02
CA ILE A 342 -6.35 25.12 -11.04
C ILE A 342 -5.32 25.77 -10.11
N ARG A 343 -5.71 26.90 -9.53
CA ARG A 343 -4.91 27.62 -8.52
C ARG A 343 -5.76 27.89 -7.27
N PRO A 344 -5.81 26.94 -6.32
CA PRO A 344 -6.66 27.08 -5.13
C PRO A 344 -6.09 28.09 -4.13
N THR A 345 -4.78 28.29 -4.09
CA THR A 345 -4.09 29.31 -3.27
C THR A 345 -3.12 30.11 -4.11
N ARG A 346 -2.73 31.30 -3.65
CA ARG A 346 -1.74 32.11 -4.36
C ARG A 346 -0.43 31.34 -4.53
N GLY A 347 0.10 31.34 -5.75
CA GLY A 347 1.38 30.72 -6.08
C GLY A 347 1.40 29.18 -6.04
N ARG A 348 0.25 28.49 -5.84
CA ARG A 348 0.17 27.04 -6.05
C ARG A 348 -0.71 26.72 -7.22
N GLN A 349 -0.16 25.94 -8.14
CA GLN A 349 -0.85 25.50 -9.32
C GLN A 349 -0.86 23.99 -9.38
N TYR A 350 -2.06 23.44 -9.44
CA TYR A 350 -2.32 22.02 -9.62
C TYR A 350 -2.65 21.80 -11.08
N CYS A 351 -2.04 20.83 -11.71
CA CYS A 351 -2.46 20.31 -13.01
C CYS A 351 -2.82 18.85 -12.86
N ILE A 352 -4.12 18.56 -12.95
CA ILE A 352 -4.66 17.21 -12.90
C ILE A 352 -4.35 16.56 -14.25
N LEU A 353 -3.50 15.55 -14.21
CA LEU A 353 -3.05 14.79 -15.38
C LEU A 353 -3.85 13.51 -15.56
N ARG A 354 -4.57 13.04 -14.53
CA ARG A 354 -5.36 11.82 -14.59
C ARG A 354 -6.28 11.81 -15.82
N ASN A 355 -6.34 10.69 -16.53
CA ASN A 355 -7.10 10.49 -17.78
C ASN A 355 -6.59 11.29 -19.01
N SER A 356 -5.39 11.87 -18.95
CA SER A 356 -4.68 12.43 -20.12
C SER A 356 -3.70 11.41 -20.73
N LYS A 357 -3.36 11.56 -22.00
CA LYS A 357 -2.24 10.87 -22.67
C LYS A 357 -0.92 11.10 -21.96
N ILE A 358 -0.74 12.26 -21.32
CA ILE A 358 0.45 12.57 -20.52
C ILE A 358 0.53 11.61 -19.33
N SER A 359 -0.60 11.27 -18.70
CA SER A 359 -0.60 10.28 -17.62
C SER A 359 -0.16 8.90 -18.10
N ASP A 360 -0.53 8.48 -19.32
CA ASP A 360 -0.18 7.17 -19.90
C ASP A 360 1.35 6.96 -19.95
N MET A 361 2.11 8.04 -20.18
CA MET A 361 3.57 8.01 -20.28
C MET A 361 4.26 7.64 -18.95
N PHE A 362 3.60 7.95 -17.83
CA PHE A 362 4.14 7.76 -16.49
C PHE A 362 3.45 6.62 -15.76
N VAL A 363 2.73 5.75 -16.46
CA VAL A 363 2.02 4.63 -15.84
C VAL A 363 3.01 3.63 -15.22
N ASN A 364 4.10 3.29 -15.94
CA ASN A 364 5.07 2.26 -15.54
C ASN A 364 5.94 2.62 -14.31
N ILE A 365 6.16 3.90 -14.01
CA ILE A 365 6.96 4.30 -12.84
C ILE A 365 6.37 3.77 -11.52
N GLN A 366 5.07 3.47 -11.50
CA GLN A 366 4.41 2.92 -10.33
C GLN A 366 4.94 1.54 -9.94
N GLN A 367 5.53 0.77 -10.86
CA GLN A 367 6.12 -0.55 -10.60
C GLN A 367 7.10 -0.53 -9.41
N TYR A 368 7.78 0.60 -9.17
CA TYR A 368 8.72 0.75 -8.05
C TYR A 368 8.04 0.61 -6.68
N TRP A 369 6.82 1.14 -6.49
CA TRP A 369 6.19 1.26 -5.17
C TRP A 369 4.86 0.53 -5.02
N LEU A 370 4.35 -0.11 -6.07
CA LEU A 370 3.04 -0.77 -6.03
C LEU A 370 2.97 -1.87 -4.96
N ASN A 371 4.05 -2.61 -4.74
CA ASN A 371 4.16 -3.58 -3.64
C ASN A 371 3.94 -2.94 -2.25
N ILE A 372 4.36 -1.69 -2.03
CA ILE A 372 4.06 -0.94 -0.80
C ILE A 372 2.56 -0.63 -0.73
N VAL A 373 1.96 -0.16 -1.84
CA VAL A 373 0.53 0.15 -1.92
C VAL A 373 -0.31 -1.08 -1.54
N TYR A 374 -0.01 -2.24 -2.12
CA TYR A 374 -0.76 -3.48 -1.84
C TYR A 374 -0.48 -4.06 -0.46
N SER A 375 0.73 -3.86 0.08
CA SER A 375 1.04 -4.27 1.45
C SER A 375 0.29 -3.43 2.48
N TYR A 376 0.15 -2.12 2.22
CA TYR A 376 -0.47 -1.16 3.14
C TYR A 376 -2.00 -1.07 3.01
N LEU A 377 -2.52 -1.11 1.78
CA LEU A 377 -3.96 -1.07 1.49
C LEU A 377 -4.44 -2.48 1.10
N PRO A 378 -5.07 -3.23 2.02
CA PRO A 378 -5.53 -4.59 1.72
C PRO A 378 -6.55 -4.60 0.57
N VAL A 379 -6.44 -5.60 -0.30
CA VAL A 379 -7.30 -5.75 -1.48
C VAL A 379 -8.43 -6.72 -1.16
N GLY A 380 -9.53 -6.16 -0.64
CA GLY A 380 -10.73 -6.91 -0.28
C GLY A 380 -10.54 -7.82 0.93
N ILE A 381 -11.60 -8.55 1.27
CA ILE A 381 -11.60 -9.51 2.37
C ILE A 381 -11.25 -10.88 1.80
N TYR A 382 -10.22 -11.52 2.35
CA TYR A 382 -9.91 -12.91 2.09
C TYR A 382 -10.77 -13.79 2.98
N GLU A 383 -11.57 -14.66 2.38
CA GLU A 383 -12.36 -15.64 3.12
C GLU A 383 -11.81 -17.05 2.85
N ASN A 384 -12.03 -17.96 3.80
CA ASN A 384 -11.74 -19.37 3.59
C ASN A 384 -12.76 -19.96 2.60
N ILE A 385 -12.39 -19.93 1.32
CA ILE A 385 -13.22 -20.40 0.20
C ILE A 385 -13.54 -21.90 0.28
N PHE A 386 -12.71 -22.69 0.95
CA PHE A 386 -12.82 -24.15 1.03
C PHE A 386 -13.92 -24.61 1.99
N ASN A 387 -14.51 -23.69 2.75
CA ASN A 387 -15.73 -23.94 3.51
C ASN A 387 -16.99 -23.76 2.66
N MET A 388 -16.88 -23.10 1.50
CA MET A 388 -18.01 -22.73 0.64
C MET A 388 -18.11 -23.56 -0.63
N LEU A 389 -17.00 -24.15 -1.07
CA LEU A 389 -16.91 -24.96 -2.28
C LEU A 389 -16.62 -26.41 -1.90
N ASP A 390 -17.26 -27.34 -2.60
CA ASP A 390 -16.98 -28.76 -2.46
C ASP A 390 -15.51 -29.04 -2.86
N LYS A 391 -14.81 -29.76 -1.98
CA LYS A 391 -13.39 -30.13 -2.13
C LYS A 391 -13.15 -30.89 -3.42
N ASP A 392 -14.04 -31.81 -3.77
CA ASP A 392 -13.89 -32.64 -4.96
C ASP A 392 -14.21 -31.86 -6.25
N VAL A 393 -15.05 -30.83 -6.16
CA VAL A 393 -15.27 -29.89 -7.27
C VAL A 393 -14.00 -29.08 -7.50
N LEU A 394 -13.34 -28.54 -6.49
CA LEU A 394 -12.10 -27.77 -6.68
C LEU A 394 -10.94 -28.59 -7.25
N LEU A 395 -10.87 -29.87 -6.89
CA LEU A 395 -9.85 -30.80 -7.38
C LEU A 395 -10.09 -31.22 -8.83
N ASN A 396 -11.35 -31.36 -9.24
CA ASN A 396 -11.73 -31.92 -10.54
C ASN A 396 -12.20 -30.88 -11.56
N ASN A 397 -12.53 -29.67 -11.13
CA ASN A 397 -13.08 -28.64 -12.01
C ASN A 397 -11.96 -27.98 -12.81
N THR A 398 -11.93 -28.30 -14.11
CA THR A 398 -10.96 -27.80 -15.08
C THR A 398 -11.16 -26.33 -15.44
N GLU A 399 -12.27 -25.71 -15.00
CA GLU A 399 -12.62 -24.34 -15.38
C GLU A 399 -13.13 -23.49 -14.21
N LEU A 400 -12.19 -22.76 -13.58
CA LEU A 400 -12.45 -21.75 -12.54
C LEU A 400 -13.57 -20.74 -12.90
N ASN A 401 -13.75 -20.44 -14.19
CA ASN A 401 -14.77 -19.51 -14.66
C ASN A 401 -16.20 -20.05 -14.50
N LYS A 402 -16.39 -21.37 -14.54
CA LYS A 402 -17.67 -22.05 -14.37
C LYS A 402 -18.12 -22.17 -12.90
N LEU A 403 -17.25 -21.87 -11.94
CA LEU A 403 -17.62 -21.83 -10.53
C LEU A 403 -18.65 -20.72 -10.28
N ASP A 404 -19.84 -21.08 -9.81
CA ASP A 404 -20.89 -20.15 -9.40
C ASP A 404 -20.50 -19.47 -8.08
N ILE A 405 -19.75 -18.38 -8.19
CA ILE A 405 -19.27 -17.59 -7.06
C ILE A 405 -19.98 -16.24 -7.10
N LYS A 406 -20.85 -15.98 -6.12
CA LYS A 406 -21.48 -14.66 -5.98
C LYS A 406 -20.41 -13.61 -5.72
N SER A 407 -20.33 -12.63 -6.62
CA SER A 407 -19.46 -11.47 -6.46
C SER A 407 -19.94 -10.62 -5.29
N LYS A 408 -19.11 -10.48 -4.26
CA LYS A 408 -19.24 -9.39 -3.27
C LYS A 408 -18.43 -8.23 -3.83
N TYR A 409 -19.09 -7.13 -4.20
CA TYR A 409 -18.39 -5.91 -4.61
C TYR A 409 -17.56 -5.41 -3.43
N ASN A 410 -16.27 -5.77 -3.43
CA ASN A 410 -15.31 -5.34 -2.43
C ASN A 410 -14.55 -4.10 -2.92
N ASP A 411 -13.79 -3.53 -2.01
CA ASP A 411 -13.14 -2.24 -2.17
C ASP A 411 -12.00 -2.34 -3.19
N LYS A 412 -12.31 -2.13 -4.47
CA LYS A 412 -11.32 -2.06 -5.56
C LYS A 412 -10.44 -0.82 -5.39
N LEU A 413 -9.13 -0.99 -5.39
CA LEU A 413 -8.19 0.14 -5.40
C LEU A 413 -8.08 0.75 -6.81
N PHE A 414 -7.99 2.07 -6.88
CA PHE A 414 -7.81 2.81 -8.12
C PHE A 414 -6.94 4.05 -7.91
N ILE A 415 -6.40 4.61 -9.01
CA ILE A 415 -5.71 5.90 -8.97
C ILE A 415 -6.78 6.99 -8.96
N SER A 416 -7.05 7.54 -7.78
CA SER A 416 -8.01 8.61 -7.61
C SER A 416 -7.51 9.93 -8.14
N GLU A 417 -6.19 10.14 -8.15
CA GLU A 417 -5.61 11.35 -8.68
C GLU A 417 -4.17 11.12 -9.16
N LEU A 418 -3.84 11.77 -10.27
CA LEU A 418 -2.47 12.02 -10.70
C LEU A 418 -2.38 13.50 -11.03
N GLN A 419 -1.55 14.22 -10.28
CA GLN A 419 -1.44 15.67 -10.42
C GLN A 419 0.00 16.13 -10.37
N LEU A 420 0.32 17.13 -11.19
CA LEU A 420 1.52 17.93 -11.06
C LEU A 420 1.22 19.13 -10.17
N LEU A 421 1.88 19.21 -9.03
CA LEU A 421 1.88 20.39 -8.17
C LEU A 421 3.08 21.26 -8.52
N ASN A 422 2.82 22.53 -8.84
CA ASN A 422 3.81 23.56 -9.04
C ASN A 422 3.66 24.63 -7.96
N ASN A 423 4.68 24.79 -7.13
CA ASN A 423 4.80 25.83 -6.11
C ASN A 423 5.69 26.95 -6.66
N GLU A 424 5.08 28.05 -7.05
CA GLU A 424 5.75 29.27 -7.46
C GLU A 424 6.45 29.95 -6.27
N PRO A 425 7.47 30.79 -6.52
CA PRO A 425 8.05 31.65 -5.50
C PRO A 425 6.99 32.42 -4.72
N LEU A 426 7.14 32.46 -3.40
CA LEU A 426 6.26 33.10 -2.42
C LEU A 426 4.82 32.55 -2.42
N SER A 427 4.64 31.28 -2.76
CA SER A 427 3.34 30.61 -2.61
C SER A 427 2.86 30.68 -1.16
N GLU A 428 1.57 30.88 -0.93
CA GLU A 428 1.00 30.96 0.43
C GLU A 428 1.15 29.65 1.22
N ILE A 429 0.84 29.57 2.50
CA ILE A 429 0.77 28.28 3.23
C ILE A 429 -0.66 27.71 3.08
N GLN A 430 -0.80 26.41 2.85
CA GLN A 430 -2.13 25.79 2.82
C GLN A 430 -2.73 25.63 4.22
N SER A 431 -4.06 25.59 4.28
CA SER A 431 -4.75 25.11 5.46
C SER A 431 -4.38 23.66 5.77
N TYR A 432 -4.44 23.28 7.04
CA TYR A 432 -4.32 21.89 7.46
C TYR A 432 -5.47 21.08 6.88
N HIS A 433 -5.15 19.96 6.23
CA HIS A 433 -6.13 19.08 5.62
C HIS A 433 -5.60 17.64 5.60
N VAL A 434 -6.47 16.71 5.24
CA VAL A 434 -6.12 15.33 4.87
C VAL A 434 -6.61 15.09 3.43
N ASP A 435 -6.03 14.13 2.73
CA ASP A 435 -6.42 13.82 1.35
C ASP A 435 -7.69 12.98 1.29
N ASN A 436 -7.80 12.01 2.21
CA ASN A 436 -8.97 11.15 2.37
C ASN A 436 -9.22 10.86 3.84
N GLY A 437 -10.45 11.08 4.31
CA GLY A 437 -10.87 10.81 5.69
C GLY A 437 -11.07 9.33 6.03
N ILE A 438 -11.02 8.42 5.06
CA ILE A 438 -11.32 6.99 5.27
C ILE A 438 -10.05 6.13 5.22
N ASN A 439 -9.55 5.82 4.04
CA ASN A 439 -8.35 5.04 3.79
C ASN A 439 -7.83 5.37 2.40
N GLY A 440 -6.53 5.56 2.29
CA GLY A 440 -5.85 5.81 1.03
C GLY A 440 -4.35 5.93 1.28
N LEU A 441 -3.58 5.91 0.19
CA LEU A 441 -2.14 6.15 0.22
C LEU A 441 -1.78 7.17 -0.86
N SER A 442 -1.01 8.17 -0.48
CA SER A 442 -0.53 9.22 -1.36
C SER A 442 0.98 9.11 -1.53
N ILE A 443 1.47 9.34 -2.74
CA ILE A 443 2.87 9.23 -3.11
C ILE A 443 3.29 10.51 -3.81
N ILE A 444 4.31 11.19 -3.27
CA ILE A 444 4.89 12.41 -3.84
C ILE A 444 6.27 12.08 -4.39
N MET A 445 6.42 12.31 -5.68
CA MET A 445 7.70 12.30 -6.39
C MET A 445 8.19 13.75 -6.56
N PRO A 446 9.16 14.20 -5.75
CA PRO A 446 9.79 15.51 -5.93
C PRO A 446 10.50 15.57 -7.29
N LEU A 447 10.31 16.67 -8.03
CA LEU A 447 10.95 16.88 -9.35
C LEU A 447 12.07 17.93 -9.30
N ASN A 448 12.25 18.56 -8.14
CA ASN A 448 13.33 19.48 -7.82
C ASN A 448 13.93 19.10 -6.47
N LYS A 449 15.12 19.61 -6.15
CA LYS A 449 15.67 19.49 -4.80
C LYS A 449 14.80 20.31 -3.83
N ILE A 450 14.29 19.66 -2.79
CA ILE A 450 13.35 20.26 -1.84
C ILE A 450 14.00 20.34 -0.45
N ASN A 451 14.09 21.55 0.08
CA ASN A 451 14.49 21.85 1.45
C ASN A 451 13.33 22.49 2.23
N GLU A 452 13.56 22.85 3.49
CA GLU A 452 12.56 23.48 4.36
C GLU A 452 12.02 24.81 3.79
N GLU A 453 12.81 25.51 2.96
CA GLU A 453 12.45 26.80 2.35
C GLU A 453 11.72 26.66 1.01
N SER A 454 11.76 25.49 0.38
CA SER A 454 11.25 25.27 -0.98
C SER A 454 9.74 25.03 -1.09
N GLY A 455 9.00 25.23 0.01
CA GLY A 455 7.55 25.03 0.03
C GLY A 455 7.13 23.56 -0.02
N ASN A 456 7.86 22.69 0.68
CA ASN A 456 7.49 21.28 0.82
C ASN A 456 6.19 21.10 1.63
N PHE A 457 5.72 19.86 1.73
CA PHE A 457 4.67 19.49 2.66
C PHE A 457 5.21 19.36 4.10
N GLU A 458 4.45 19.90 5.04
CA GLU A 458 4.58 19.59 6.46
C GLU A 458 3.55 18.52 6.81
N PHE A 459 4.03 17.42 7.43
CA PHE A 459 3.21 16.30 7.87
C PHE A 459 3.14 16.27 9.40
N PHE A 460 1.97 15.91 9.93
CA PHE A 460 1.74 15.76 11.37
C PHE A 460 1.70 14.27 11.72
N LEU A 461 2.86 13.72 12.11
CA LEU A 461 3.06 12.30 12.40
C LEU A 461 2.05 11.77 13.42
N GLY A 462 1.50 10.59 13.14
CA GLY A 462 0.54 9.91 14.02
C GLY A 462 -0.90 10.45 13.97
N THR A 463 -1.18 11.50 13.19
CA THR A 463 -2.54 12.07 13.12
C THR A 463 -3.52 11.22 12.31
N HIS A 464 -3.04 10.29 11.48
CA HIS A 464 -3.86 9.31 10.76
C HIS A 464 -4.70 8.43 11.70
N PHE A 465 -4.29 8.28 12.97
CA PHE A 465 -5.06 7.58 14.00
C PHE A 465 -6.37 8.29 14.41
N PHE A 466 -6.53 9.57 14.07
CA PHE A 466 -7.75 10.33 14.38
C PHE A 466 -8.89 10.06 13.40
N SER A 467 -8.58 9.62 12.18
CA SER A 467 -9.57 9.46 11.09
C SER A 467 -10.34 8.13 11.14
N SER A 468 -10.12 7.28 12.15
CA SER A 468 -10.63 5.90 12.18
C SER A 468 -12.14 5.74 12.45
N LEU A 469 -12.97 6.72 12.09
CA LEU A 469 -14.39 6.79 12.50
C LEU A 469 -15.40 6.38 11.42
N LYS A 470 -14.96 5.92 10.25
CA LYS A 470 -15.84 5.34 9.21
C LYS A 470 -15.65 3.82 9.02
N ASP A 471 -15.30 3.10 10.08
CA ASP A 471 -15.35 1.63 10.05
C ASP A 471 -16.81 1.18 9.89
N ASN A 472 -17.10 0.59 8.72
CA ASN A 472 -18.26 -0.20 8.31
C ASN A 472 -19.57 0.03 9.10
N LEU A 473 -20.57 0.61 8.40
CA LEU A 473 -21.95 0.82 8.84
C LEU A 473 -22.67 -0.46 9.32
N ASP A 474 -22.13 -1.65 9.11
CA ASP A 474 -22.73 -2.91 9.52
C ASP A 474 -22.09 -3.43 10.80
N MET A 475 -22.45 -2.86 11.96
CA MET A 475 -22.57 -3.57 13.24
C MET A 475 -23.15 -2.63 14.32
N VAL A 476 -24.43 -2.85 14.63
CA VAL A 476 -25.27 -2.06 15.55
C VAL A 476 -24.94 -2.26 17.04
N THR A 477 -24.00 -3.13 17.36
CA THR A 477 -23.52 -3.35 18.74
C THR A 477 -22.13 -2.76 18.90
N TYR A 478 -21.90 -2.01 19.99
CA TYR A 478 -20.62 -1.48 20.52
C TYR A 478 -20.38 0.04 20.43
N SER A 479 -21.07 0.82 21.26
CA SER A 479 -20.67 2.20 21.61
C SER A 479 -19.43 2.26 22.54
N ASN A 480 -19.30 1.28 23.45
CA ASN A 480 -18.17 1.19 24.40
C ASN A 480 -16.82 0.84 23.74
N SER A 481 -16.82 0.15 22.59
CA SER A 481 -15.58 -0.20 21.89
C SER A 481 -14.97 1.01 21.16
N ARG A 482 -15.82 1.89 20.60
CA ARG A 482 -15.40 3.12 19.90
C ARG A 482 -14.68 4.11 20.82
N ILE A 483 -15.15 4.26 22.06
CA ILE A 483 -14.49 5.13 23.06
C ILE A 483 -13.12 4.55 23.45
N LYS A 484 -13.04 3.25 23.74
CA LYS A 484 -11.77 2.57 24.05
C LYS A 484 -10.77 2.67 22.89
N LYS A 485 -11.21 2.49 21.64
CA LYS A 485 -10.40 2.69 20.44
C LYS A 485 -9.87 4.12 20.35
N GLY A 486 -10.73 5.12 20.59
CA GLY A 486 -10.34 6.53 20.63
C GLY A 486 -9.24 6.83 21.66
N PHE A 487 -9.37 6.33 22.89
CA PHE A 487 -8.33 6.49 23.93
C PHE A 487 -7.01 5.80 23.56
N TYR A 488 -7.10 4.60 22.99
CA TYR A 488 -5.92 3.85 22.53
C TYR A 488 -5.18 4.60 21.41
N ASN A 489 -5.91 5.07 20.39
CA ASN A 489 -5.37 5.86 19.29
C ASN A 489 -4.76 7.18 19.78
N PHE A 490 -5.41 7.86 20.73
CA PHE A 490 -4.88 9.06 21.35
C PHE A 490 -3.57 8.79 22.10
N LYS A 491 -3.47 7.69 22.86
CA LYS A 491 -2.23 7.30 23.54
C LYS A 491 -1.10 7.03 22.55
N ARG A 492 -1.38 6.36 21.43
CA ARG A 492 -0.40 6.13 20.34
C ARG A 492 0.10 7.44 19.76
N PHE A 493 -0.82 8.36 19.43
CA PHE A 493 -0.46 9.69 18.96
C PHE A 493 0.42 10.43 19.98
N MET A 494 0.05 10.44 21.26
CA MET A 494 0.84 11.14 22.29
C MET A 494 2.26 10.59 22.42
N ASN A 495 2.46 9.26 22.33
CA ASN A 495 3.80 8.67 22.31
C ASN A 495 4.63 9.18 21.13
N ILE A 496 4.06 9.24 19.93
CA ILE A 496 4.73 9.78 18.74
C ILE A 496 5.01 11.27 18.91
N TYR A 497 4.07 12.04 19.46
CA TYR A 497 4.26 13.46 19.74
C TYR A 497 5.40 13.69 20.74
N TYR A 498 5.54 12.86 21.78
CA TYR A 498 6.68 12.96 22.69
C TYR A 498 8.01 12.61 22.02
N GLN A 499 8.03 11.62 21.12
CA GLN A 499 9.24 11.24 20.38
C GLN A 499 9.65 12.29 19.33
N THR A 500 8.70 12.94 18.67
CA THR A 500 8.97 13.67 17.41
C THR A 500 8.50 15.12 17.39
N GLY A 501 7.65 15.53 18.32
CA GLY A 501 6.88 16.77 18.21
C GLY A 501 5.76 16.71 17.15
N SER A 502 5.57 15.58 16.48
CA SER A 502 4.62 15.33 15.39
C SER A 502 4.84 16.14 14.11
N SER A 503 5.43 17.33 14.16
CA SER A 503 5.71 18.14 12.97
C SER A 503 6.93 17.62 12.22
N PHE A 504 6.75 17.23 10.96
CA PHE A 504 7.80 16.68 10.12
C PHE A 504 7.79 17.32 8.72
N ILE A 505 8.91 17.92 8.33
CA ILE A 505 9.14 18.43 6.98
C ILE A 505 10.26 17.58 6.36
N PRO A 506 9.98 16.77 5.33
CA PRO A 506 10.98 15.87 4.78
C PRO A 506 12.04 16.63 3.98
N LYS A 507 13.30 16.19 4.08
CA LYS A 507 14.41 16.68 3.26
C LYS A 507 14.62 15.74 2.08
N VAL A 508 14.23 16.19 0.88
CA VAL A 508 14.17 15.32 -0.30
C VAL A 508 14.87 15.91 -1.53
N GLN A 509 15.30 15.02 -2.42
CA GLN A 509 15.86 15.32 -3.73
C GLN A 509 15.11 14.55 -4.82
N GLU A 510 15.42 14.83 -6.09
CA GLU A 510 14.62 14.40 -7.25
C GLU A 510 14.50 12.86 -7.41
N THR A 511 15.39 12.09 -6.77
CA THR A 511 15.41 10.61 -6.78
C THR A 511 14.71 9.98 -5.57
N ASP A 512 14.25 10.79 -4.61
CA ASP A 512 13.55 10.31 -3.44
C ASP A 512 12.06 10.10 -3.71
N LEU A 513 11.38 9.41 -2.79
CA LEU A 513 9.95 9.22 -2.81
C LEU A 513 9.38 9.49 -1.41
N ILE A 514 8.32 10.28 -1.30
CA ILE A 514 7.56 10.43 -0.06
C ILE A 514 6.28 9.62 -0.21
N ILE A 515 5.99 8.76 0.76
CA ILE A 515 4.76 7.96 0.80
C ILE A 515 4.08 8.27 2.12
N TYR A 516 2.78 8.59 2.09
CA TYR A 516 2.04 8.90 3.30
C TYR A 516 0.60 8.38 3.26
N ASP A 517 0.07 8.07 4.43
CA ASP A 517 -1.32 7.72 4.64
C ASP A 517 -2.20 8.94 4.35
N SER A 518 -3.19 8.81 3.46
CA SER A 518 -4.05 9.91 3.04
C SER A 518 -4.85 10.56 4.19
N ARG A 519 -4.94 9.91 5.35
CA ARG A 519 -5.56 10.41 6.59
C ARG A 519 -4.64 11.30 7.43
N ILE A 520 -3.35 11.39 7.10
CA ILE A 520 -2.43 12.23 7.87
C ILE A 520 -2.77 13.71 7.64
N ILE A 521 -2.83 14.48 8.72
CA ILE A 521 -2.94 15.94 8.63
C ILE A 521 -1.64 16.46 8.04
N HIS A 522 -1.76 17.21 6.95
CA HIS A 522 -0.64 17.83 6.28
C HIS A 522 -1.04 19.18 5.68
N ARG A 523 -0.03 19.93 5.21
CA ARG A 523 -0.22 21.16 4.45
C ARG A 523 0.99 21.46 3.58
N GLY A 524 0.77 22.09 2.43
CA GLY A 524 1.85 22.71 1.68
C GLY A 524 2.40 23.96 2.41
N MET A 525 3.72 24.07 2.49
CA MET A 525 4.44 25.22 3.05
C MET A 525 4.75 26.27 1.99
N SER A 526 5.10 27.48 2.42
CA SER A 526 5.50 28.56 1.51
C SER A 526 6.81 28.24 0.81
N ASN A 527 6.87 28.44 -0.51
CA ASN A 527 8.11 28.41 -1.26
C ASN A 527 8.81 29.77 -1.13
N ASN A 528 9.77 29.86 -0.22
CA ASN A 528 10.55 31.08 0.02
C ASN A 528 11.75 31.20 -0.94
N LEU A 529 11.91 30.27 -1.88
CA LEU A 529 12.96 30.33 -2.91
C LEU A 529 12.49 31.15 -4.12
N TRP A 530 13.46 31.69 -4.86
CA TRP A 530 13.23 32.39 -6.13
C TRP A 530 13.01 31.44 -7.32
N LEU A 531 12.98 30.14 -7.07
CA LEU A 531 12.80 29.10 -8.06
C LEU A 531 11.50 28.36 -7.78
N LYS A 532 10.80 27.97 -8.84
CA LYS A 532 9.63 27.11 -8.76
C LYS A 532 10.04 25.72 -8.26
N ASN A 533 9.19 25.11 -7.44
CA ASN A 533 9.35 23.74 -6.99
C ASN A 533 8.17 22.89 -7.50
N SER A 534 8.47 21.74 -8.10
CA SER A 534 7.46 20.88 -8.71
C SER A 534 7.45 19.49 -8.10
N SER A 535 6.29 18.88 -8.00
CA SER A 535 6.14 17.51 -7.50
C SER A 535 5.01 16.80 -8.23
N LEU A 536 5.22 15.53 -8.57
CA LEU A 536 4.19 14.67 -9.14
C LEU A 536 3.55 13.86 -8.01
N ILE A 537 2.24 13.89 -7.90
CA ILE A 537 1.50 13.26 -6.78
C ILE A 537 0.55 12.21 -7.34
N TYR A 538 0.71 10.97 -6.85
CA TYR A 538 -0.21 9.85 -7.07
C TYR A 538 -1.06 9.64 -5.82
N ARG A 539 -2.37 9.47 -6.00
CA ARG A 539 -3.29 9.10 -4.91
C ARG A 539 -3.98 7.78 -5.22
N TYR A 540 -3.93 6.87 -4.25
CA TYR A 540 -4.53 5.54 -4.31
C TYR A 540 -5.64 5.45 -3.29
N ASP A 541 -6.86 5.21 -3.75
CA ASP A 541 -8.04 5.11 -2.89
C ASP A 541 -8.88 3.90 -3.26
N TYR A 542 -9.78 3.53 -2.35
CA TYR A 542 -10.80 2.53 -2.61
C TYR A 542 -11.97 3.11 -3.39
N LYS A 543 -12.47 2.41 -4.40
CA LYS A 543 -13.62 2.83 -5.23
C LYS A 543 -14.89 3.02 -4.41
N LYS A 544 -15.06 2.25 -3.33
CA LYS A 544 -16.18 2.41 -2.38
C LYS A 544 -16.06 3.69 -1.54
N TYR A 545 -14.84 4.18 -1.35
CA TYR A 545 -14.52 5.32 -0.48
C TYR A 545 -13.69 6.36 -1.24
N PRO A 546 -14.25 6.99 -2.30
CA PRO A 546 -13.52 7.99 -3.06
C PRO A 546 -13.24 9.24 -2.22
N PRO A 547 -12.18 10.00 -2.54
CA PRO A 547 -11.89 11.27 -1.88
C PRO A 547 -13.04 12.28 -2.08
N PRO A 548 -13.21 13.27 -1.17
CA PRO A 548 -12.32 13.59 -0.05
C PRO A 548 -12.56 12.73 1.21
N GLY A 549 -13.61 11.90 1.24
CA GLY A 549 -13.95 11.07 2.40
C GLY A 549 -14.25 11.84 3.70
N GLN A 550 -14.38 13.17 3.63
CA GLN A 550 -14.48 14.12 4.74
C GLN A 550 -15.74 14.97 4.61
N ASP A 551 -16.27 15.43 5.74
CA ASP A 551 -17.28 16.49 5.78
C ASP A 551 -16.70 17.83 6.26
N PHE A 552 -17.55 18.86 6.33
CA PHE A 552 -17.16 20.20 6.76
C PHE A 552 -16.63 20.22 8.20
N ILE A 553 -17.12 19.34 9.06
CA ILE A 553 -16.75 19.30 10.47
C ILE A 553 -15.36 18.66 10.62
N ASP A 554 -15.07 17.64 9.83
CA ASP A 554 -13.72 17.08 9.71
C ASP A 554 -12.70 18.19 9.32
N ILE A 555 -13.01 18.98 8.29
CA ILE A 555 -12.14 20.07 7.80
C ILE A 555 -11.82 21.11 8.89
N ILE A 556 -12.85 21.56 9.63
CA ILE A 556 -12.65 22.50 10.74
C ILE A 556 -11.76 21.88 11.81
N SER A 557 -12.00 20.61 12.13
CA SER A 557 -11.33 19.92 13.21
C SER A 557 -9.84 19.69 12.92
N TYR A 558 -9.49 19.32 11.68
CA TYR A 558 -8.09 19.23 11.26
C TYR A 558 -7.37 20.57 11.37
N THR A 559 -8.04 21.67 11.02
CA THR A 559 -7.48 23.02 11.20
C THR A 559 -7.19 23.34 12.66
N VAL A 560 -8.09 22.99 13.56
CA VAL A 560 -7.93 23.20 15.01
C VAL A 560 -6.79 22.34 15.57
N ILE A 561 -6.75 21.04 15.22
CA ILE A 561 -5.71 20.10 15.65
C ILE A 561 -4.33 20.54 15.14
N GLY A 562 -4.20 20.86 13.85
CA GLY A 562 -2.95 21.32 13.27
C GLY A 562 -2.41 22.58 13.96
N LYS A 563 -3.28 23.56 14.24
CA LYS A 563 -2.91 24.79 14.95
C LYS A 563 -2.38 24.53 16.35
N CYS A 564 -2.97 23.65 17.17
CA CYS A 564 -2.39 23.39 18.49
C CYS A 564 -1.09 22.61 18.43
N ILE A 565 -0.94 21.64 17.53
CA ILE A 565 0.35 20.94 17.41
C ILE A 565 1.45 21.93 17.06
N SER A 566 1.21 22.83 16.09
CA SER A 566 2.15 23.91 15.76
C SER A 566 2.42 24.85 16.95
N PHE A 567 1.39 25.26 17.69
CA PHE A 567 1.54 26.12 18.88
C PHE A 567 2.41 25.47 19.96
N PHE A 568 2.19 24.18 20.26
CA PHE A 568 2.98 23.47 21.27
C PHE A 568 4.42 23.23 20.83
N ASN A 569 4.66 23.01 19.54
CA ASN A 569 6.01 22.93 19.00
C ASN A 569 6.76 24.26 19.13
N ILE A 570 6.08 25.40 18.96
CA ILE A 570 6.67 26.72 19.20
C ILE A 570 7.05 26.87 20.67
N LEU A 571 6.14 26.60 21.61
CA LEU A 571 6.43 26.68 23.05
C LEU A 571 7.62 25.79 23.44
N GLY A 572 7.68 24.58 22.89
CA GLY A 572 8.78 23.64 23.13
C GLY A 572 10.16 24.10 22.67
N ARG A 573 10.26 25.08 21.76
CA ARG A 573 11.56 25.64 21.31
C ARG A 573 12.15 26.65 22.29
N TYR A 574 11.34 27.21 23.19
CA TYR A 574 11.75 28.22 24.17
C TYR A 574 12.07 27.63 25.56
N ILE A 575 12.22 26.30 25.67
CA ILE A 575 12.44 25.50 26.90
C ILE A 575 13.60 24.53 26.68
#